data_AF-A0A7J2MI37-F1
#
_entry.id   AF-A0A7J2MI37-F1
#
_cell.length_a   1.000
_cell.length_b   1.000
_cell.length_c   1.000
_cell.angle_alpha   90.00
_cell.angle_beta   90.00
_cell.angle_gamma   90.00
#
_symmetry.space_group_name_H-M   'P 1'
#
loop_
_entity.id
_entity.type
_entity.pdbx_description
1 polymer ?
#
loop_
_entity_poly.entity_id
_entity_poly.type
_entity_poly.pdbx_seq_one_letter_code
_entity_poly.pdbx_strand_id
1 'polypeptide(L)'
;MRTGNAHISMKADFTKDDLMKLINQNKEVIQFIALFITFCIVFYLPYYYFMDRFAFLGNSIASILGLLLRIFGMDVSVGGNNVTIVGHITLNIVDECTAMFGSIVYISCVLAYPADIRKKAIGIVLGIPCLY
;
A
#
# COMPACT_ATOMS: atom_id res chain seq x y z
N MET A 1 -47.98 -16.46 22.56
CA MET A 1 -46.82 -17.02 21.82
C MET A 1 -46.99 -16.63 20.36
N ARG A 2 -46.20 -15.67 19.87
CA ARG A 2 -46.34 -15.12 18.51
C ARG A 2 -45.04 -15.42 17.75
N THR A 3 -45.18 -16.25 16.73
CA THR A 3 -44.17 -16.73 15.79
C THR A 3 -43.47 -15.57 15.06
N GLY A 4 -42.14 -15.61 14.95
CA GLY A 4 -41.37 -14.65 14.18
C GLY A 4 -40.11 -15.31 13.59
N ASN A 5 -40.26 -15.95 12.43
CA ASN A 5 -39.13 -16.39 11.61
C ASN A 5 -38.64 -15.21 10.77
N ALA A 6 -37.52 -14.61 11.15
CA ALA A 6 -36.78 -13.66 10.33
C ALA A 6 -35.76 -14.44 9.49
N HIS A 7 -36.18 -14.90 8.32
CA HIS A 7 -35.28 -15.45 7.31
C HIS A 7 -34.76 -14.28 6.45
N ILE A 8 -33.63 -13.68 6.85
CA ILE A 8 -32.92 -12.69 6.01
C ILE A 8 -32.23 -13.48 4.89
N SER A 9 -32.95 -13.72 3.80
CA SER A 9 -32.39 -14.23 2.56
C SER A 9 -31.88 -13.04 1.75
N MET A 10 -30.61 -12.67 1.96
CA MET A 10 -29.89 -11.75 1.09
C MET A 10 -29.50 -12.51 -0.18
N LYS A 11 -30.46 -12.70 -1.10
CA LYS A 11 -30.19 -13.15 -2.47
C LYS A 11 -29.74 -11.94 -3.28
N ALA A 12 -28.43 -11.77 -3.41
CA ALA A 12 -27.84 -10.93 -4.43
C ALA A 12 -27.99 -11.64 -5.80
N ASP A 13 -29.20 -11.66 -6.36
CA ASP A 13 -29.43 -11.99 -7.76
C ASP A 13 -29.02 -10.77 -8.60
N PHE A 14 -27.70 -10.56 -8.73
CA PHE A 14 -27.11 -9.47 -9.49
C PHE A 14 -27.10 -9.89 -10.97
N THR A 15 -28.12 -9.45 -11.71
CA THR A 15 -28.30 -9.82 -13.13
C THR A 15 -27.22 -9.16 -13.99
N LYS A 16 -26.72 -9.86 -15.01
CA LYS A 16 -25.68 -9.36 -15.94
C LYS A 16 -26.06 -8.01 -16.56
N ASP A 17 -27.34 -7.79 -16.79
CA ASP A 17 -27.88 -6.57 -17.40
C ASP A 17 -27.77 -5.35 -16.47
N ASP A 18 -27.96 -5.56 -15.16
CA ASP A 18 -27.77 -4.51 -14.14
C ASP A 18 -26.28 -4.19 -13.98
N LEU A 19 -25.42 -5.21 -14.08
CA LEU A 19 -23.97 -5.04 -14.12
C LEU A 19 -23.52 -4.19 -15.31
N MET A 20 -24.01 -4.50 -16.51
CA MET A 20 -23.70 -3.77 -17.74
C MET A 20 -24.18 -2.31 -17.68
N LYS A 21 -25.36 -2.05 -17.11
CA LYS A 21 -25.87 -0.69 -16.88
C LYS A 21 -24.97 0.09 -15.92
N LEU A 22 -24.59 -0.51 -14.79
CA LEU A 22 -23.69 0.11 -13.82
C LEU A 22 -22.30 0.38 -14.42
N ILE A 23 -21.79 -0.55 -15.24
CA ILE A 23 -20.50 -0.40 -15.93
C ILE A 23 -20.54 0.80 -16.88
N ASN A 24 -21.60 0.92 -17.68
CA ASN A 24 -21.70 2.00 -18.66
C ASN A 24 -21.93 3.36 -17.99
N GLN A 25 -22.68 3.41 -16.88
CA GLN A 25 -22.90 4.63 -16.12
C GLN A 25 -21.63 5.14 -15.43
N ASN A 26 -20.75 4.25 -14.97
CA ASN A 26 -19.54 4.59 -14.23
C ASN A 26 -18.26 4.30 -15.03
N LYS A 27 -18.33 4.38 -16.35
CA LYS A 27 -17.24 4.00 -17.27
C LYS A 27 -15.91 4.66 -16.91
N GLU A 28 -15.92 5.94 -16.53
CA GLU A 28 -14.71 6.68 -16.14
C GLU A 28 -14.07 6.13 -14.87
N VAL A 29 -14.88 5.80 -13.87
CA VAL A 29 -14.43 5.22 -12.60
C VAL A 29 -13.87 3.81 -12.83
N ILE A 30 -14.53 3.00 -13.64
CA ILE A 30 -14.08 1.64 -13.95
C ILE A 30 -12.79 1.68 -14.78
N GLN A 31 -12.67 2.62 -15.71
CA GLN A 31 -11.44 2.82 -16.46
C GLN A 31 -10.29 3.21 -15.54
N PHE A 32 -10.53 4.10 -14.57
CA PHE A 32 -9.56 4.43 -13.53
C PHE A 32 -9.15 3.18 -12.73
N ILE A 33 -10.12 2.41 -12.22
CA ILE A 33 -9.87 1.21 -11.41
C ILE A 33 -9.09 0.17 -12.23
N ALA A 34 -9.46 -0.06 -13.49
CA ALA A 34 -8.79 -1.01 -14.36
C ALA A 34 -7.35 -0.58 -14.65
N LEU A 35 -7.10 0.71 -14.90
CA LEU A 35 -5.75 1.25 -15.07
C LEU A 35 -4.94 1.15 -13.78
N PHE A 36 -5.54 1.48 -12.63
CA PHE A 36 -4.90 1.39 -11.33
C PHE A 36 -4.46 -0.03 -11.01
N ILE A 37 -5.35 -1.02 -11.16
CA ILE A 37 -5.03 -2.43 -10.94
C ILE A 37 -3.92 -2.88 -11.90
N THR A 38 -3.99 -2.46 -13.16
CA THR A 38 -2.97 -2.76 -14.17
C THR A 38 -1.60 -2.21 -13.74
N PHE A 39 -1.52 -0.93 -13.38
CA PHE A 39 -0.28 -0.31 -12.92
C PHE A 39 0.24 -0.95 -11.64
N CYS A 40 -0.63 -1.22 -10.67
CA CYS A 40 -0.26 -1.94 -9.45
C CYS A 40 0.42 -3.28 -9.80
N ILE A 41 -0.20 -4.11 -10.63
CA ILE A 41 0.38 -5.40 -11.03
C ILE A 41 1.74 -5.20 -11.72
N VAL A 42 1.82 -4.25 -12.64
CA VAL A 42 3.05 -3.94 -13.40
C VAL A 42 4.18 -3.44 -12.49
N PHE A 43 3.90 -2.72 -11.41
CA PHE A 43 4.93 -2.28 -10.45
C PHE A 43 5.24 -3.34 -9.38
N TYR A 44 4.25 -4.11 -8.92
CA TYR A 44 4.43 -5.18 -7.93
C TYR A 44 5.24 -6.36 -8.47
N LEU A 45 5.04 -6.75 -9.73
CA LEU A 45 5.79 -7.86 -10.34
C LEU A 45 7.32 -7.66 -10.30
N PRO A 46 7.87 -6.54 -10.83
CA PRO A 46 9.30 -6.26 -10.75
C PRO A 46 9.75 -6.02 -9.31
N TYR A 47 8.92 -5.39 -8.47
CA TYR A 47 9.24 -5.22 -7.05
C TYR A 47 9.47 -6.57 -6.37
N TYR A 48 8.56 -7.53 -6.55
CA TYR A 48 8.68 -8.86 -5.96
C TYR A 48 9.90 -9.62 -6.51
N TYR A 49 10.21 -9.44 -7.80
CA TYR A 49 11.39 -10.04 -8.41
C TYR A 49 12.71 -9.44 -7.91
N PHE A 50 12.72 -8.14 -7.59
CA PHE A 50 13.90 -7.42 -7.09
C PHE A 50 13.95 -7.31 -5.55
N MET A 51 12.97 -7.88 -4.83
CA MET A 51 12.84 -7.73 -3.38
C MET A 51 14.10 -8.17 -2.62
N ASP A 52 14.76 -9.24 -3.08
CA ASP A 52 16.01 -9.73 -2.51
C ASP A 52 17.17 -8.71 -2.56
N ARG A 53 17.17 -7.79 -3.54
CA ARG A 53 18.18 -6.71 -3.60
C ARG A 53 17.88 -5.54 -2.66
N PHE A 54 16.64 -5.40 -2.21
CA PHE A 54 16.23 -4.28 -1.36
C PHE A 54 16.41 -4.54 0.15
N ALA A 55 16.89 -5.72 0.54
CA ALA A 55 17.24 -6.03 1.93
C ALA A 55 18.20 -5.00 2.58
N PHE A 56 19.03 -4.32 1.77
CA PHE A 56 19.90 -3.23 2.23
C PHE A 56 19.14 -1.98 2.74
N LEU A 57 17.93 -1.73 2.25
CA LEU A 57 17.07 -0.63 2.72
C LEU A 57 16.58 -0.90 4.15
N GLY A 58 16.24 -2.15 4.45
CA GLY A 58 15.85 -2.57 5.79
C GLY A 58 16.93 -2.26 6.83
N ASN A 59 18.19 -2.51 6.51
CA ASN A 59 19.33 -2.19 7.38
C ASN A 59 19.51 -0.67 7.61
N SER A 60 19.21 0.14 6.60
CA SER A 60 19.28 1.60 6.69
C SER A 60 18.17 2.16 7.58
N ILE A 61 16.93 1.65 7.43
CA ILE A 61 15.79 2.04 8.27
C ILE A 61 15.98 1.54 9.70
N ALA A 62 16.47 0.31 9.90
CA ALA A 62 16.81 -0.22 11.22
C ALA A 62 17.80 0.69 11.96
N SER A 63 18.79 1.23 11.23
CA SER A 63 19.79 2.15 11.78
C SER A 63 19.19 3.53 12.11
N ILE A 64 18.37 4.11 11.23
CA ILE A 64 17.69 5.40 11.46
C ILE A 64 16.72 5.27 12.64
N LEU A 65 15.91 4.21 12.67
CA LEU A 65 14.95 3.95 13.73
C LEU A 65 15.67 3.71 15.07
N GLY A 66 16.74 2.90 15.08
CA GLY A 66 17.57 2.69 16.25
C GLY A 66 18.20 4.00 16.77
N LEU A 67 18.61 4.90 15.89
CA LEU A 67 19.14 6.22 16.25
C LEU A 67 18.06 7.13 16.84
N LEU A 68 16.86 7.18 16.24
CA LEU A 68 15.72 7.91 16.82
C LEU A 68 15.37 7.39 18.22
N LEU A 69 15.26 6.07 18.38
CA LEU A 69 14.89 5.45 19.66
C LEU A 69 15.96 5.71 20.75
N ARG A 70 17.24 5.77 20.37
CA ARG A 70 18.33 6.20 21.27
C ARG A 70 18.20 7.67 21.67
N ILE A 71 17.83 8.56 20.76
CA ILE A 71 17.57 9.98 21.08
C ILE A 71 16.41 10.11 22.09
N PHE A 72 15.41 9.24 21.99
CA PHE A 72 14.30 9.16 22.94
C PHE A 72 14.66 8.46 24.27
N GLY A 73 15.92 8.07 24.47
CA GLY A 73 16.43 7.55 25.76
C GLY A 73 16.30 6.04 25.95
N MET A 74 16.08 5.27 24.88
CA MET A 74 16.06 3.80 24.96
C MET A 74 17.41 3.20 24.55
N ASP A 75 17.88 2.23 25.34
CA ASP A 75 19.07 1.44 24.99
C ASP A 75 18.70 0.40 23.91
N VAL A 76 19.07 0.73 22.67
CA VAL A 76 18.76 -0.08 21.49
C VAL A 76 20.04 -0.63 20.88
N SER A 77 20.06 -1.94 20.66
CA SER A 77 21.11 -2.66 19.92
C SER A 77 20.58 -3.04 18.53
N VAL A 78 21.26 -2.58 17.48
CA VAL A 78 20.87 -2.83 16.09
C VAL A 78 21.74 -3.95 15.53
N GLY A 79 21.11 -5.03 15.08
CA GLY A 79 21.77 -6.19 14.47
C GLY A 79 21.13 -6.55 13.13
N GLY A 80 21.65 -5.99 12.03
CA GLY A 80 21.07 -6.17 10.70
C GLY A 80 19.67 -5.55 10.59
N ASN A 81 18.69 -6.31 10.08
CA ASN A 81 17.28 -5.91 10.01
C ASN A 81 16.53 -5.97 11.36
N ASN A 82 17.17 -6.43 12.44
CA ASN A 82 16.54 -6.55 13.74
C ASN A 82 16.98 -5.42 14.67
N VAL A 83 15.99 -4.72 15.22
CA VAL A 83 16.16 -3.69 16.24
C VAL A 83 15.75 -4.32 17.57
N THR A 84 16.73 -4.58 18.44
CA THR A 84 16.48 -5.17 19.76
C THR A 84 16.57 -4.07 20.80
N ILE A 85 15.44 -3.75 21.44
CA ILE A 85 15.41 -2.90 22.63
C ILE A 85 15.83 -3.78 23.80
N VAL A 86 16.91 -3.42 24.50
CA VAL A 86 17.48 -4.25 25.56
C VAL A 86 16.41 -4.50 26.64
N GLY A 87 15.90 -5.73 26.72
CA GLY A 87 15.03 -6.22 27.80
C GLY A 87 13.52 -6.27 27.55
N HIS A 88 12.97 -5.76 26.44
CA HIS A 88 11.51 -5.66 26.29
C HIS A 88 10.90 -6.10 24.94
N ILE A 89 11.46 -5.70 23.79
CA ILE A 89 10.82 -5.95 22.47
C ILE A 89 11.89 -6.10 21.39
N THR A 90 11.79 -7.16 20.58
CA THR A 90 12.56 -7.35 19.35
C THR A 90 11.68 -6.98 18.16
N LEU A 91 12.07 -5.95 17.41
CA LEU A 91 11.37 -5.49 16.21
C LEU A 91 12.15 -5.92 14.98
N ASN A 92 11.53 -6.72 14.12
CA ASN A 92 12.08 -7.08 12.82
C ASN A 92 11.56 -6.09 11.77
N ILE A 93 12.47 -5.40 11.10
CA ILE A 93 12.14 -4.50 9.99
C ILE A 93 11.81 -5.37 8.78
N VAL A 94 10.51 -5.50 8.50
CA VAL A 94 9.97 -6.12 7.29
C VAL A 94 9.78 -5.07 6.19
N ASP A 95 9.66 -5.51 4.94
CA ASP A 95 9.58 -4.61 3.78
C ASP A 95 8.40 -3.63 3.84
N GLU A 96 7.33 -3.96 4.57
CA GLU A 96 6.20 -3.03 4.81
C GLU A 96 6.61 -1.76 5.58
N CYS A 97 7.69 -1.82 6.36
CA CYS A 97 8.23 -0.67 7.09
C CYS A 97 9.04 0.27 6.18
N THR A 98 9.39 -0.18 4.98
CA THR A 98 9.95 0.70 3.94
C THR A 98 8.76 1.33 3.21
N ALA A 99 8.73 2.66 3.05
CA ALA A 99 7.66 3.36 2.34
C ALA A 99 7.48 2.96 0.85
N MET A 100 8.21 1.93 0.39
CA MET A 100 8.11 1.27 -0.91
C MET A 100 6.67 0.87 -1.25
N PHE A 101 6.00 0.09 -0.38
CA PHE A 101 4.63 -0.37 -0.67
C PHE A 101 3.67 0.82 -0.85
N GLY A 102 3.76 1.80 0.04
CA GLY A 102 2.98 3.05 -0.04
C GLY A 102 3.28 3.85 -1.30
N SER A 103 4.55 3.96 -1.69
CA SER A 103 4.98 4.69 -2.88
C SER A 103 4.50 4.01 -4.17
N ILE A 104 4.51 2.67 -4.25
CA ILE A 104 4.00 1.91 -5.41
C ILE A 104 2.51 2.15 -5.59
N VAL A 105 1.73 2.04 -4.51
CA VAL A 105 0.28 2.29 -4.54
C VAL A 105 0.00 3.75 -4.91
N TYR A 106 0.75 4.69 -4.32
CA TYR A 106 0.62 6.12 -4.61
C TYR A 106 0.88 6.42 -6.09
N ILE A 107 2.01 5.96 -6.64
CA ILE A 107 2.39 6.17 -8.05
C ILE A 107 1.34 5.52 -8.97
N SER A 108 0.87 4.33 -8.63
CA SER A 108 -0.17 3.63 -9.40
C SER A 108 -1.47 4.44 -9.45
N CYS A 109 -1.89 5.02 -8.31
CA CYS A 109 -3.04 5.92 -8.24
C CYS A 109 -2.84 7.18 -9.09
N VAL A 110 -1.70 7.86 -8.96
CA VAL A 110 -1.42 9.10 -9.70
C VAL A 110 -1.36 8.85 -11.21
N LEU A 111 -0.81 7.72 -11.64
CA LEU A 111 -0.75 7.35 -13.05
C LEU A 111 -2.11 6.95 -13.62
N ALA A 112 -2.93 6.23 -12.84
CA ALA A 112 -4.28 5.85 -13.24
C ALA A 112 -5.24 7.03 -13.34
N TYR A 113 -5.01 8.09 -12.54
CA TYR A 113 -5.92 9.23 -12.47
C TYR A 113 -6.06 9.96 -13.82
N PRO A 114 -7.28 10.28 -14.29
CA PRO A 114 -7.49 10.97 -15.55
C PRO A 114 -7.18 12.47 -15.43
N ALA A 115 -5.90 12.82 -15.23
CA ALA A 115 -5.39 14.19 -15.22
C ALA A 115 -4.30 14.41 -16.27
N ASP A 116 -4.03 15.68 -16.56
CA ASP A 116 -2.92 16.10 -17.42
C ASP A 116 -1.58 15.55 -16.92
N ILE A 117 -0.73 15.11 -17.85
CA ILE A 117 0.58 14.50 -17.56
C ILE A 117 1.47 15.45 -16.73
N ARG A 118 1.33 16.78 -16.92
CA ARG A 118 2.04 17.80 -16.13
C ARG A 118 1.65 17.76 -14.65
N LYS A 119 0.34 17.61 -14.36
CA LYS A 119 -0.17 17.53 -12.98
C LYS A 119 0.25 16.22 -12.31
N LYS A 120 0.28 15.12 -13.08
CA LYS A 120 0.82 13.83 -12.62
C LYS A 120 2.28 13.94 -12.20
N ALA A 121 3.12 14.56 -13.02
CA ALA A 121 4.54 14.73 -12.72
C ALA A 121 4.77 15.57 -11.45
N ILE A 122 4.03 16.68 -11.28
CA ILE A 122 4.11 17.51 -10.07
C ILE A 122 3.69 16.70 -8.83
N GLY A 123 2.61 15.93 -8.94
CA GLY A 123 2.14 15.05 -7.87
C GLY A 123 3.19 14.01 -7.47
N ILE A 124 3.85 13.37 -8.44
CA ILE A 124 4.91 12.39 -8.17
C ILE A 124 6.12 13.05 -7.51
N VAL A 125 6.58 14.19 -8.04
CA VAL A 125 7.77 14.89 -7.54
C VAL A 125 7.58 15.42 -6.12
N LEU A 126 6.38 15.90 -5.77
CA LEU A 126 6.08 16.35 -4.40
C LEU A 126 5.64 15.22 -3.47
N GLY A 127 4.99 14.18 -3.99
CA GLY A 127 4.42 13.09 -3.21
C GLY A 127 5.44 12.07 -2.73
N ILE A 128 6.42 11.70 -3.56
CA ILE A 128 7.46 10.74 -3.16
C ILE A 128 8.29 11.24 -1.96
N PRO A 129 8.79 12.48 -1.93
CA PRO A 129 9.54 13.00 -0.79
C PRO A 129 8.69 13.18 0.47
N CYS A 130 7.37 13.29 0.34
CA CYS A 130 6.47 13.43 1.49
C CYS A 130 6.15 12.07 2.14
N LEU A 131 6.39 10.96 1.43
CA LEU A 131 6.17 9.59 1.92
C LEU A 131 7.39 9.01 2.66
N TYR A 132 8.56 9.61 2.51
CA TYR A 132 9.82 9.23 3.15
C TYR A 132 10.22 10.25 4.22
#